data_AF-A0A7X3QCH7-F1
#
_entry.id   AF-A0A7X3QCH7-F1
#
_cell.length_a   1.000
_cell.length_b   1.000
_cell.length_c   1.000
_cell.angle_alpha   90.00
_cell.angle_beta   90.00
_cell.angle_gamma   90.00
#
_symmetry.space_group_name_H-M   'P 1'
#
loop_
_entity.id
_entity.type
_entity.pdbx_description
1 polymer ?
#
loop_
_entity_poly.entity_id
_entity_poly.type
_entity_poly.pdbx_seq_one_letter_code
_entity_poly.pdbx_strand_id
1 'polypeptide(L)'
;MNRSNMRGILIAAIAGLVAAVSLSWAGPAGAAASGTEQDAELVLAGTWVLNEELSDEVRDRRGERRRGGRRGSGGRGGPRPDPEQIARIQETVRGLVGAARRITIAGDAGEVVLAYGDGREVRLLPDGREHEGVAGSGTQVTRTAQWNGDNLVTAVELPLPTPVPRSLTVHQTYEVQDGADGGRQLVVTSRIEGPARRLRAGDREVRRVYDAES
;
A
#
# COMPACT_ATOMS: atom_id res chain seq x y z
N MET A 1 -18.29 -29.87 1.79
CA MET A 1 -17.81 -30.10 0.41
C MET A 1 -17.86 -28.79 -0.37
N ASN A 2 -16.69 -28.33 -0.78
CA ASN A 2 -16.43 -27.18 -1.65
C ASN A 2 -17.20 -27.24 -2.97
N ARG A 3 -17.65 -26.07 -3.45
CA ARG A 3 -17.48 -25.54 -4.82
C ARG A 3 -17.47 -24.00 -4.70
N SER A 4 -16.31 -23.35 -4.77
CA SER A 4 -15.65 -22.92 -6.02
C SER A 4 -16.59 -22.08 -6.88
N ASN A 5 -16.65 -20.78 -6.63
CA ASN A 5 -17.13 -19.80 -7.59
C ASN A 5 -15.98 -18.88 -7.96
N MET A 6 -15.33 -19.23 -9.07
CA MET A 6 -14.50 -18.36 -9.89
C MET A 6 -15.19 -17.01 -10.09
N ARG A 7 -14.51 -15.95 -9.68
CA ARG A 7 -14.66 -14.64 -10.32
C ARG A 7 -13.29 -14.26 -10.84
N GLY A 8 -13.14 -14.38 -12.14
CA GLY A 8 -12.00 -13.81 -12.85
C GLY A 8 -11.98 -12.30 -12.62
N ILE A 9 -10.85 -11.80 -12.14
CA ILE A 9 -10.56 -10.38 -12.15
C ILE A 9 -9.36 -10.21 -13.07
N LEU A 10 -9.55 -9.30 -14.03
CA LEU A 10 -8.56 -8.90 -15.01
C LEU A 10 -7.25 -8.55 -14.31
N ILE A 11 -6.19 -9.16 -14.82
CA ILE A 11 -4.82 -8.70 -14.71
C ILE A 11 -4.77 -7.27 -15.26
N ALA A 12 -4.71 -6.27 -14.38
CA ALA A 12 -4.25 -4.95 -14.76
C ALA A 12 -2.71 -5.02 -14.83
N ALA A 13 -2.21 -5.47 -15.98
CA ALA A 13 -0.81 -5.33 -16.34
C ALA A 13 -0.47 -3.84 -16.29
N ILE A 14 0.42 -3.44 -15.38
CA ILE A 14 1.05 -2.13 -15.45
C ILE A 14 2.07 -2.20 -16.59
N ALA A 15 1.59 -1.85 -17.77
CA ALA A 15 2.43 -1.49 -18.90
C ALA A 15 3.07 -0.13 -18.60
N GLY A 16 4.37 -0.14 -18.30
CA GLY A 16 5.23 1.03 -18.14
C GLY A 16 6.47 0.87 -19.00
N LEU A 17 6.37 1.40 -20.22
CA LEU A 17 7.34 1.44 -21.31
C LEU A 17 8.71 2.02 -20.88
N VAL A 18 9.79 1.24 -20.99
CA VAL A 18 11.16 1.76 -21.14
C VAL A 18 11.78 1.11 -22.37
N ALA A 19 12.29 1.96 -23.26
CA ALA A 19 12.75 1.63 -24.59
C ALA A 19 13.91 0.61 -24.56
N ALA A 20 13.73 -0.51 -25.25
CA ALA A 20 14.78 -1.44 -25.58
C ALA A 20 15.63 -0.86 -26.73
N VAL A 21 16.90 -0.52 -26.45
CA VAL A 21 17.95 -0.55 -27.47
C VAL A 21 18.69 -1.87 -27.28
N SER A 22 18.26 -2.87 -28.04
CA SER A 22 18.90 -4.18 -28.08
C SER A 22 20.10 -4.13 -29.02
N LEU A 23 21.30 -4.32 -28.49
CA LEU A 23 22.43 -4.82 -29.29
C LEU A 23 22.82 -6.19 -28.74
N SER A 24 22.29 -7.23 -29.39
CA SER A 24 22.57 -8.63 -29.06
C SER A 24 23.96 -9.03 -29.50
N TRP A 25 24.72 -9.64 -28.60
CA TRP A 25 25.68 -10.67 -28.97
C TRP A 25 25.48 -11.92 -28.13
N ALA A 26 25.34 -13.04 -28.84
CA ALA A 26 25.13 -14.37 -28.29
C ALA A 26 26.48 -14.99 -27.87
N GLY A 27 26.50 -15.63 -26.70
CA GLY A 27 27.57 -16.53 -26.24
C GLY A 27 26.97 -17.74 -25.53
N PRO A 28 27.54 -18.95 -25.68
CA PRO A 28 26.87 -20.21 -25.37
C PRO A 28 26.95 -20.62 -23.89
N ALA A 29 26.10 -21.58 -23.54
CA ALA A 29 25.87 -22.21 -22.25
C ALA A 29 27.14 -22.54 -21.44
N GLY A 30 27.08 -22.26 -20.13
CA GLY A 30 28.06 -22.69 -19.15
C GLY A 30 27.48 -22.71 -17.74
N ALA A 31 27.48 -23.89 -17.14
CA ALA A 31 27.67 -24.20 -15.73
C ALA A 31 26.80 -23.52 -14.65
N ALA A 32 26.17 -24.41 -13.86
CA ALA A 32 25.75 -24.24 -12.47
C ALA A 32 26.22 -22.96 -11.75
N ALA A 33 25.25 -22.14 -11.37
CA ALA A 33 25.36 -21.20 -10.25
C ALA A 33 24.18 -21.45 -9.30
N SER A 34 24.24 -22.57 -8.58
CA SER A 34 23.53 -22.71 -7.31
C SER A 34 24.41 -22.03 -6.26
N GLY A 35 24.23 -20.72 -6.08
CA GLY A 35 24.98 -19.97 -5.09
C GLY A 35 25.08 -18.49 -5.43
N THR A 36 24.04 -17.75 -5.05
CA THR A 36 24.04 -16.40 -4.43
C THR A 36 22.65 -15.79 -4.62
N GLU A 37 21.66 -16.23 -3.82
CA GLU A 37 20.35 -15.57 -3.71
C GLU A 37 19.97 -15.32 -2.24
N GLN A 38 20.94 -15.47 -1.32
CA GLN A 38 20.68 -15.54 0.13
C GLN A 38 21.31 -14.41 0.95
N ASP A 39 21.92 -13.39 0.31
CA ASP A 39 22.54 -12.25 1.02
C ASP A 39 22.46 -10.94 0.20
N ALA A 40 21.44 -10.79 -0.66
CA ALA A 40 21.12 -9.46 -1.16
C ALA A 40 20.50 -8.69 0.01
N GLU A 41 21.33 -7.93 0.73
CA GLU A 41 20.88 -7.01 1.77
C GLU A 41 19.71 -6.20 1.21
N LEU A 42 18.54 -6.34 1.85
CA LEU A 42 17.38 -5.57 1.46
C LEU A 42 17.73 -4.09 1.55
N VAL A 43 17.70 -3.39 0.42
CA VAL A 43 17.97 -1.94 0.35
C VAL A 43 17.06 -1.15 1.31
N LEU A 44 15.85 -1.67 1.56
CA LEU A 44 14.86 -1.09 2.47
C LEU A 44 15.07 -1.44 3.95
N ALA A 45 15.93 -2.41 4.27
CA ALA A 45 16.10 -2.87 5.65
C ALA A 45 16.68 -1.79 6.55
N GLY A 46 16.15 -1.70 7.76
CA GLY A 46 16.54 -0.71 8.74
C GLY A 46 15.38 -0.22 9.58
N THR A 47 15.68 0.68 10.50
CA THR A 47 14.67 1.42 11.26
C THR A 47 14.59 2.84 10.72
N TRP A 48 13.37 3.32 10.54
CA TRP A 48 13.02 4.54 9.84
C TRP A 48 12.11 5.38 10.73
N VAL A 49 12.43 6.66 10.91
CA VAL A 49 11.69 7.59 11.76
C VAL A 49 11.03 8.65 10.89
N LEU A 50 9.74 8.90 11.11
CA LEU A 50 8.96 9.82 10.29
C LEU A 50 9.53 11.24 10.37
N ASN A 51 9.84 11.81 9.20
CA ASN A 51 10.13 13.22 9.07
C ASN A 51 8.82 13.97 8.84
N GLU A 52 8.29 14.60 9.89
CA GLU A 52 7.01 15.32 9.84
C GLU A 52 7.07 16.55 8.92
N GLU A 53 8.24 17.15 8.72
CA GLU A 53 8.43 18.35 7.88
C GLU A 53 8.43 18.02 6.38
N LEU A 54 8.99 16.87 6.00
CA LEU A 54 9.08 16.41 4.61
C LEU A 54 7.88 15.53 4.18
N SER A 55 7.04 15.14 5.13
CA SER A 55 5.85 14.29 4.90
C SER A 55 4.60 15.12 4.66
N ASP A 56 3.70 14.61 3.80
CA ASP A 56 2.42 15.27 3.57
C ASP A 56 1.50 15.18 4.81
N GLU A 57 0.67 16.17 5.09
CA GLU A 57 -0.37 15.99 6.10
C GLU A 57 -1.59 15.28 5.49
N VAL A 58 -2.14 14.27 6.17
CA VAL A 58 -3.46 13.76 5.76
C VAL A 58 -4.49 14.81 6.16
N ARG A 59 -4.93 15.63 5.21
CA ARG A 59 -5.97 16.63 5.48
C ARG A 59 -7.27 15.97 5.88
N ASP A 60 -7.59 16.07 7.17
CA ASP A 60 -8.85 15.57 7.71
C ASP A 60 -9.97 16.55 7.29
N ARG A 61 -10.73 16.22 6.24
CA ARG A 61 -11.85 17.07 5.73
C ARG A 61 -13.04 17.16 6.70
N ARG A 62 -12.82 17.01 8.01
CA ARG A 62 -13.82 17.15 9.07
C ARG A 62 -14.13 18.62 9.38
N GLY A 63 -13.15 19.52 9.21
CA GLY A 63 -13.27 20.94 9.56
C GLY A 63 -13.92 21.84 8.51
N GLU A 64 -13.92 21.44 7.24
CA GLU A 64 -14.33 22.32 6.12
C GLU A 64 -15.84 22.22 5.82
N ARG A 65 -16.68 22.27 6.85
CA ARG A 65 -18.10 22.52 6.69
C ARG A 65 -18.35 24.01 6.82
N ARG A 66 -18.14 24.73 5.72
CA ARG A 66 -18.71 26.06 5.55
C ARG A 66 -20.21 25.99 5.80
N ARG A 67 -20.62 26.73 6.82
CA ARG A 67 -21.99 27.13 7.16
C ARG A 67 -22.66 27.69 5.89
N GLY A 68 -23.48 26.89 5.23
CA GLY A 68 -24.19 27.29 4.01
C GLY A 68 -25.37 26.36 3.81
N GLY A 69 -26.57 26.82 4.16
CA GLY A 69 -27.77 26.00 4.11
C GLY A 69 -28.23 25.70 2.69
N ARG A 70 -28.92 24.57 2.49
CA ARG A 70 -30.02 24.48 1.53
C ARG A 70 -30.87 23.25 1.78
N ARG A 71 -32.18 23.50 1.79
CA ARG A 71 -33.28 22.54 1.67
C ARG A 71 -33.00 21.47 0.62
N GLY A 72 -33.39 20.23 0.92
CA GLY A 72 -33.38 19.13 -0.04
C GLY A 72 -34.09 17.90 0.53
N SER A 73 -35.42 17.93 0.48
CA SER A 73 -36.29 16.76 0.66
C SER A 73 -36.10 15.77 -0.49
N GLY A 74 -36.23 14.47 -0.20
CA GLY A 74 -36.44 13.42 -1.20
C GLY A 74 -35.22 12.58 -1.54
N GLY A 75 -35.18 11.33 -1.05
CA GLY A 75 -34.16 10.37 -1.45
C GLY A 75 -34.39 8.99 -0.86
N ARG A 76 -35.09 8.16 -1.63
CA ARG A 76 -35.40 6.73 -1.45
C ARG A 76 -34.48 5.97 -0.49
N GLY A 77 -35.09 5.32 0.50
CA GLY A 77 -34.47 4.35 1.40
C GLY A 77 -33.97 3.11 0.66
N GLY A 78 -32.75 3.18 0.13
CA GLY A 78 -31.94 1.99 -0.08
C GLY A 78 -31.35 1.51 1.26
N PRO A 79 -30.99 0.23 1.40
CA PRO A 79 -30.29 -0.27 2.57
C PRO A 79 -29.04 0.58 2.83
N ARG A 80 -28.99 1.24 3.99
CA ARG A 80 -27.77 1.93 4.42
C ARG A 80 -26.78 0.87 4.91
N PRO A 81 -25.49 0.97 4.55
CA PRO A 81 -24.49 0.11 5.15
C PRO A 81 -24.45 0.35 6.68
N ASP A 82 -24.14 -0.72 7.42
CA ASP A 82 -24.01 -0.69 8.87
C ASP A 82 -22.98 0.37 9.34
N PRO A 83 -23.34 1.30 10.24
CA PRO A 83 -22.43 2.34 10.73
C PRO A 83 -21.14 1.79 11.37
N GLU A 84 -21.21 0.68 12.10
CA GLU A 84 -20.03 0.09 12.75
C GLU A 84 -19.07 -0.51 11.73
N GLN A 85 -19.60 -1.21 10.72
CA GLN A 85 -18.82 -1.67 9.57
C GLN A 85 -18.15 -0.52 8.82
N ILE A 86 -18.84 0.61 8.61
CA ILE A 86 -18.23 1.80 8.00
C ILE A 86 -17.10 2.34 8.87
N ALA A 87 -17.28 2.41 10.19
CA ALA A 87 -16.26 2.92 11.12
C ALA A 87 -14.99 2.05 11.07
N ARG A 88 -15.13 0.72 11.10
CA ARG A 88 -14.01 -0.21 10.96
C ARG A 88 -13.24 -0.04 9.65
N ILE A 89 -13.95 0.14 8.54
CA ILE A 89 -13.32 0.40 7.24
C ILE A 89 -12.58 1.73 7.23
N GLN A 90 -13.16 2.78 7.80
CA GLN A 90 -12.49 4.08 7.91
C GLN A 90 -11.23 3.99 8.76
N GLU A 91 -11.26 3.25 9.86
CA GLU A 91 -10.10 2.97 10.70
C GLU A 91 -9.03 2.18 9.95
N THR A 92 -9.41 1.11 9.25
CA THR A 92 -8.50 0.31 8.42
C THR A 92 -7.83 1.15 7.34
N VAL A 93 -8.59 1.97 6.61
CA VAL A 93 -8.04 2.88 5.60
C VAL A 93 -7.09 3.91 6.23
N ARG A 94 -7.46 4.46 7.39
CA ARG A 94 -6.59 5.36 8.14
C ARG A 94 -5.30 4.67 8.57
N GLY A 95 -5.35 3.41 8.97
CA GLY A 95 -4.17 2.62 9.27
C GLY A 95 -3.29 2.43 8.04
N LEU A 96 -3.87 2.00 6.91
CA LEU A 96 -3.12 1.73 5.68
C LEU A 96 -2.38 2.97 5.14
N VAL A 97 -2.98 4.16 5.25
CA VAL A 97 -2.43 5.42 4.71
C VAL A 97 -1.77 6.27 5.80
N GLY A 98 -1.95 5.89 7.06
CA GLY A 98 -1.46 6.63 8.22
C GLY A 98 0.06 6.64 8.31
N ALA A 99 0.61 7.77 8.75
CA ALA A 99 2.03 7.89 9.07
C ALA A 99 2.29 7.25 10.44
N ALA A 100 2.94 6.09 10.49
CA ALA A 100 3.51 5.64 11.76
C ALA A 100 4.72 6.52 12.06
N ARG A 101 5.00 6.78 13.35
CA ARG A 101 6.20 7.56 13.72
C ARG A 101 7.50 6.83 13.48
N ARG A 102 7.45 5.50 13.49
CA ARG A 102 8.59 4.61 13.34
C ARG A 102 8.18 3.39 12.54
N ILE A 103 9.04 2.93 11.63
CA ILE A 103 8.90 1.69 10.89
C ILE A 103 10.23 0.96 10.95
N THR A 104 10.22 -0.31 11.31
CA THR A 104 11.35 -1.22 11.15
C THR A 104 11.02 -2.18 10.02
N ILE A 105 11.88 -2.20 9.00
CA ILE A 105 11.78 -3.11 7.86
C ILE A 105 12.89 -4.14 8.00
N ALA A 106 12.53 -5.41 7.95
CA ALA A 106 13.46 -6.53 8.04
C ALA A 106 13.04 -7.66 7.09
N GLY A 107 13.95 -8.61 6.87
CA GLY A 107 13.72 -9.80 6.04
C GLY A 107 14.70 -9.90 4.88
N ASP A 108 14.25 -10.52 3.79
CA ASP A 108 15.00 -10.72 2.56
C ASP A 108 14.13 -10.49 1.31
N ALA A 109 14.66 -10.78 0.12
CA ALA A 109 13.94 -10.58 -1.14
C ALA A 109 12.63 -11.40 -1.24
N GLY A 110 12.50 -12.52 -0.52
CA GLY A 110 11.35 -13.41 -0.54
C GLY A 110 10.31 -13.12 0.55
N GLU A 111 10.72 -12.58 1.70
CA GLU A 111 9.82 -12.16 2.78
C GLU A 111 10.26 -10.83 3.40
N VAL A 112 9.35 -9.85 3.38
CA VAL A 112 9.57 -8.53 3.99
C VAL A 112 8.60 -8.34 5.16
N VAL A 113 9.12 -8.00 6.33
CA VAL A 113 8.36 -7.70 7.53
C VAL A 113 8.43 -6.21 7.83
N LEU A 114 7.26 -5.56 7.85
CA LEU A 114 7.08 -4.17 8.25
C LEU A 114 6.53 -4.13 9.68
N ALA A 115 7.37 -3.75 10.64
CA ALA A 115 6.98 -3.52 12.03
C ALA A 115 6.82 -2.02 12.28
N TYR A 116 5.59 -1.59 12.54
CA TYR A 116 5.28 -0.19 12.82
C TYR A 116 5.35 0.06 14.33
N GLY A 117 5.87 1.23 14.73
CA GLY A 117 6.02 1.61 16.15
C GLY A 117 4.71 1.77 16.92
N ASP A 118 3.55 1.67 16.25
CA ASP A 118 2.21 1.62 16.85
C ASP A 118 1.73 0.18 17.13
N GLY A 119 2.60 -0.82 16.98
CA GLY A 119 2.35 -2.23 17.25
C GLY A 119 1.77 -3.01 16.07
N ARG A 120 1.56 -2.37 14.91
CA ARG A 120 1.16 -3.10 13.70
C ARG A 120 2.35 -3.85 13.12
N GLU A 121 2.12 -5.08 12.69
CA GLU A 121 3.08 -5.88 11.92
C GLU A 121 2.41 -6.30 10.61
N VAL A 122 3.12 -6.16 9.49
CA VAL A 122 2.66 -6.59 8.18
C VAL A 122 3.76 -7.41 7.53
N ARG A 123 3.43 -8.65 7.16
CA ARG A 123 4.28 -9.51 6.36
C ARG A 123 3.88 -9.40 4.90
N LEU A 124 4.88 -9.24 4.04
CA LEU A 124 4.73 -9.11 2.60
C LEU A 124 5.57 -10.19 1.94
N LEU A 125 4.99 -10.83 0.93
CA LEU A 125 5.65 -11.80 0.06
C LEU A 125 5.78 -11.14 -1.31
N PRO A 126 6.97 -10.62 -1.69
CA PRO A 126 7.18 -9.90 -2.94
C PRO A 126 7.18 -10.81 -4.20
N ASP A 127 6.24 -11.75 -4.30
CA ASP A 127 6.17 -12.76 -5.36
C ASP A 127 5.20 -12.40 -6.51
N GLY A 128 4.60 -11.21 -6.45
CA GLY A 128 3.61 -10.73 -7.41
C GLY A 128 2.25 -11.43 -7.33
N ARG A 129 2.01 -12.25 -6.30
CA ARG A 129 0.75 -12.98 -6.11
C ARG A 129 -0.13 -12.32 -5.06
N GLU A 130 -1.41 -12.64 -5.13
CA GLU A 130 -2.39 -12.23 -4.14
C GLU A 130 -2.29 -13.13 -2.90
N HIS A 131 -2.20 -12.48 -1.73
CA HIS A 131 -2.21 -13.13 -0.44
C HIS A 131 -3.32 -12.53 0.43
N GLU A 132 -4.12 -13.40 1.04
CA GLU A 132 -5.13 -12.97 2.01
C GLU A 132 -4.45 -12.48 3.30
N GLY A 133 -5.04 -11.47 3.92
CA GLY A 133 -4.52 -10.94 5.16
C GLY A 133 -5.55 -10.12 5.93
N VAL A 134 -5.07 -9.51 7.00
CA VAL A 134 -5.88 -8.69 7.90
C VAL A 134 -5.24 -7.33 8.07
N ALA A 135 -6.05 -6.27 8.08
CA ALA A 135 -5.65 -4.89 8.33
C ALA A 135 -6.56 -4.23 9.38
N GLY A 136 -6.00 -3.30 10.15
CA GLY A 136 -6.71 -2.56 11.19
C GLY A 136 -7.33 -3.49 12.24
N SER A 137 -8.58 -3.23 12.60
CA SER A 137 -9.34 -3.94 13.64
C SER A 137 -9.87 -5.32 13.19
N GLY A 138 -9.12 -6.10 12.40
CA GLY A 138 -9.56 -7.40 11.92
C GLY A 138 -10.21 -7.42 10.53
N THR A 139 -10.03 -6.37 9.72
CA THR A 139 -10.66 -6.31 8.38
C THR A 139 -9.88 -7.17 7.39
N GLN A 140 -10.57 -8.08 6.70
CA GLN A 140 -9.96 -8.90 5.64
C GLN A 140 -9.55 -8.03 4.45
N VAL A 141 -8.37 -8.29 3.93
CA VAL A 141 -7.80 -7.62 2.75
C VAL A 141 -7.10 -8.64 1.87
N THR A 142 -7.01 -8.34 0.59
CA THR A 142 -6.08 -9.03 -0.32
C THR A 142 -4.88 -8.14 -0.53
N ARG A 143 -3.66 -8.69 -0.45
CA ARG A 143 -2.42 -7.96 -0.68
C ARG A 143 -1.63 -8.59 -1.80
N THR A 144 -1.06 -7.75 -2.66
CA THR A 144 -0.05 -8.15 -3.64
C THR A 144 1.19 -7.32 -3.38
N ALA A 145 2.36 -7.93 -3.40
CA ALA A 145 3.64 -7.24 -3.27
C ALA A 145 4.59 -7.74 -4.36
N GLN A 146 5.42 -6.86 -4.88
CA GLN A 146 6.44 -7.20 -5.88
C GLN A 146 7.59 -6.20 -5.83
N TRP A 147 8.79 -6.68 -6.13
CA TRP A 147 9.93 -5.81 -6.42
C TRP A 147 9.81 -5.21 -7.81
N ASN A 148 10.15 -3.93 -7.95
CA ASN A 148 10.31 -3.22 -9.20
C ASN A 148 11.65 -2.47 -9.18
N GLY A 149 12.72 -3.16 -9.59
CA GLY A 149 14.08 -2.72 -9.28
C GLY A 149 14.29 -2.75 -7.76
N ASP A 150 14.83 -1.67 -7.20
CA ASP A 150 15.07 -1.51 -5.77
C ASP A 150 13.83 -1.07 -4.97
N ASN A 151 12.70 -0.87 -5.66
CA ASN A 151 11.46 -0.39 -5.06
C ASN A 151 10.52 -1.56 -4.73
N LEU A 152 9.97 -1.58 -3.52
CA LEU A 152 8.90 -2.49 -3.17
C LEU A 152 7.55 -1.84 -3.49
N VAL A 153 6.78 -2.46 -4.37
CA VAL A 153 5.44 -2.00 -4.75
C VAL A 153 4.41 -2.95 -4.16
N THR A 154 3.39 -2.40 -3.53
CA THR A 154 2.29 -3.15 -2.91
C THR A 154 0.94 -2.62 -3.34
N ALA A 155 -0.04 -3.51 -3.41
CA ALA A 155 -1.44 -3.18 -3.60
C ALA A 155 -2.26 -3.89 -2.51
N VAL A 156 -3.09 -3.13 -1.81
CA VAL A 156 -3.99 -3.64 -0.76
C VAL A 156 -5.43 -3.40 -1.19
N GLU A 157 -6.16 -4.48 -1.45
CA GLU A 157 -7.58 -4.44 -1.78
C GLU A 157 -8.44 -4.64 -0.54
N LEU A 158 -9.31 -3.68 -0.30
CA LEU A 158 -10.25 -3.67 0.82
C LEU A 158 -11.68 -3.79 0.29
N PRO A 159 -12.40 -4.89 0.59
CA PRO A 159 -13.80 -5.05 0.19
C PRO A 159 -14.69 -4.05 0.93
N LEU A 160 -15.59 -3.39 0.19
CA LEU A 160 -16.55 -2.44 0.74
C LEU A 160 -17.95 -3.06 0.89
N PRO A 161 -18.72 -2.62 1.90
CA PRO A 161 -20.01 -3.20 2.19
C PRO A 161 -21.07 -2.82 1.15
N THR A 162 -22.07 -3.68 1.05
CA THR A 162 -23.30 -3.49 0.29
C THR A 162 -24.00 -2.18 0.67
N PRO A 163 -24.79 -1.55 -0.24
CA PRO A 163 -25.41 -2.13 -1.45
C PRO A 163 -24.58 -2.03 -2.74
N VAL A 164 -23.34 -1.53 -2.71
CA VAL A 164 -22.51 -1.46 -3.93
C VAL A 164 -21.22 -2.23 -3.68
N PRO A 165 -21.16 -3.53 -4.05
CA PRO A 165 -19.95 -4.34 -3.89
C PRO A 165 -18.85 -3.73 -4.76
N ARG A 166 -17.91 -3.07 -4.11
CA ARG A 166 -16.73 -2.44 -4.70
C ARG A 166 -15.55 -2.72 -3.79
N SER A 167 -14.35 -2.63 -4.34
CA SER A 167 -13.13 -2.55 -3.56
C SER A 167 -12.67 -1.10 -3.46
N LEU A 168 -11.93 -0.81 -2.40
CA LEU A 168 -10.99 0.28 -2.33
C LEU A 168 -9.60 -0.33 -2.47
N THR A 169 -8.76 0.20 -3.35
CA THR A 169 -7.39 -0.28 -3.53
C THR A 169 -6.43 0.80 -3.03
N VAL A 170 -5.48 0.41 -2.20
CA VAL A 170 -4.38 1.27 -1.76
C VAL A 170 -3.09 0.74 -2.37
N HIS A 171 -2.50 1.51 -3.28
CA HIS A 171 -1.18 1.24 -3.84
C HIS A 171 -0.14 1.92 -2.97
N GLN A 172 0.95 1.24 -2.61
CA GLN A 172 2.07 1.83 -1.90
C GLN A 172 3.38 1.48 -2.57
N THR A 173 4.23 2.47 -2.75
CA THR A 173 5.62 2.29 -3.22
C THR A 173 6.55 2.67 -2.09
N TYR A 174 7.51 1.80 -1.80
CA TYR A 174 8.58 1.99 -0.83
C TYR A 174 9.90 2.10 -1.59
N GLU A 175 10.61 3.20 -1.39
CA GLU A 175 11.85 3.54 -2.08
C GLU A 175 12.83 4.14 -1.08
N VAL A 176 14.11 3.76 -1.15
CA VAL A 176 15.17 4.42 -0.40
C VAL A 176 15.94 5.35 -1.33
N GLN A 177 16.10 6.59 -0.88
CA GLN A 177 16.83 7.63 -1.60
C GLN A 177 17.85 8.30 -0.68
N ASP A 178 18.84 8.96 -1.28
CA ASP A 178 19.74 9.84 -0.55
C ASP A 178 19.01 11.14 -0.18
N GLY A 179 18.98 11.45 1.11
CA GLY A 179 18.48 12.70 1.64
C GLY A 179 19.43 13.86 1.36
N ALA A 180 18.92 15.08 1.42
CA ALA A 180 19.69 16.30 1.15
C ALA A 180 20.93 16.46 2.05
N ASP A 181 20.86 15.93 3.27
CA ASP A 181 21.94 15.98 4.26
C ASP A 181 22.92 14.79 4.16
N GLY A 182 22.80 13.96 3.11
CA GLY A 182 23.65 12.78 2.89
C GLY A 182 23.26 11.54 3.72
N GLY A 183 22.18 11.62 4.50
CA GLY A 183 21.57 10.45 5.17
C GLY A 183 20.60 9.71 4.27
N ARG A 184 20.34 8.43 4.52
CA ARG A 184 19.33 7.65 3.78
C ARG A 184 17.92 8.02 4.23
N GLN A 185 17.00 8.11 3.27
CA GLN A 185 15.58 8.35 3.51
C GLN A 185 14.72 7.26 2.87
N LEU A 186 13.75 6.73 3.62
CA LEU A 186 12.69 5.90 3.09
C LEU A 186 11.51 6.79 2.69
N VAL A 187 11.13 6.74 1.42
CA VAL A 187 9.93 7.39 0.89
C VAL A 187 8.85 6.35 0.67
N VAL A 188 7.70 6.57 1.31
CA VAL A 188 6.51 5.75 1.12
C VAL A 188 5.43 6.59 0.46
N THR A 189 5.10 6.28 -0.79
CA THR A 189 4.04 6.96 -1.54
C THR A 189 2.79 6.08 -1.53
N SER A 190 1.71 6.54 -0.92
CA SER A 190 0.44 5.82 -0.84
C SER A 190 -0.62 6.47 -1.73
N ARG A 191 -1.19 5.71 -2.66
CA ARG A 191 -2.25 6.16 -3.57
C ARG A 191 -3.53 5.33 -3.40
N ILE A 192 -4.66 6.02 -3.29
CA ILE A 192 -5.96 5.43 -3.00
C ILE A 192 -6.85 5.49 -4.25
N GLU A 193 -7.32 4.33 -4.70
CA GLU A 193 -8.22 4.17 -5.84
C GLU A 193 -9.55 3.56 -5.41
N GLY A 194 -10.63 3.93 -6.11
CA GLY A 194 -12.00 3.50 -5.81
C GLY A 194 -12.88 4.58 -5.17
N PRO A 195 -14.02 4.20 -4.55
CA PRO A 195 -15.03 5.14 -4.05
C PRO A 195 -14.64 5.82 -2.71
N ALA A 196 -13.40 6.32 -2.63
CA ALA A 196 -12.81 7.02 -1.49
C ALA A 196 -13.64 8.19 -0.95
N ARG A 197 -14.44 8.86 -1.82
CA ARG A 197 -15.28 10.02 -1.45
C ARG A 197 -16.30 9.71 -0.35
N ARG A 198 -16.84 8.49 -0.28
CA ARG A 198 -17.79 8.09 0.79
C ARG A 198 -17.09 7.76 2.10
N LEU A 199 -15.85 7.30 2.03
CA LEU A 199 -15.04 6.91 3.19
C LEU A 199 -14.31 8.10 3.80
N ARG A 200 -14.39 9.29 3.19
CA ARG A 200 -13.61 10.47 3.59
C ARG A 200 -12.11 10.18 3.68
N ALA A 201 -11.65 9.18 2.94
CA ALA A 201 -10.22 8.98 2.73
C ALA A 201 -9.69 10.27 2.08
N GLY A 202 -8.66 10.87 2.69
CA GLY A 202 -8.20 12.24 2.46
C GLY A 202 -7.72 12.50 1.04
N ASP A 203 -6.47 12.91 0.90
CA ASP A 203 -5.86 13.08 -0.41
C ASP A 203 -5.69 11.71 -1.09
N ARG A 204 -5.86 11.69 -2.41
CA ARG A 204 -5.80 10.44 -3.19
C ARG A 204 -4.40 9.88 -3.29
N GLU A 205 -3.41 10.69 -2.93
CA GLU A 205 -2.01 10.36 -2.91
C GLU A 205 -1.40 11.09 -1.71
N VAL A 206 -0.55 10.40 -0.98
CA VAL A 206 0.07 10.87 0.25
C VAL A 206 1.51 10.36 0.26
N ARG A 207 2.48 11.27 0.34
CA ARG A 207 3.90 10.95 0.45
C ARG A 207 4.34 11.02 1.91
N ARG A 208 5.08 10.01 2.36
CA ARG A 208 5.68 9.92 3.69
C ARG A 208 7.19 9.82 3.51
N VAL A 209 7.94 10.62 4.24
CA VAL A 209 9.40 10.58 4.24
C VAL A 209 9.85 10.18 5.64
N TYR A 210 10.75 9.22 5.71
CA TYR A 210 11.35 8.77 6.95
C TYR A 210 12.87 8.86 6.85
N ASP A 211 13.51 9.34 7.90
CA ASP A 211 14.97 9.35 8.00
C ASP A 211 15.44 8.03 8.62
N ALA A 212 16.59 7.52 8.17
CA ALA A 212 17.20 6.34 8.78
C ALA A 212 17.55 6.62 10.25
N GLU A 213 17.14 5.72 11.15
CA GLU A 213 17.59 5.73 12.53
C GLU A 213 19.04 5.23 12.59
N SER A 214 19.92 6.02 13.20
CA SER A 214 21.36 5.73 13.35
C SER A 214 21.68 5.00 14.65
#